data_AF-A0A935GD44-F1
#
_entry.id   AF-A0A935GD44-F1
#
_cell.length_a   1.000
_cell.length_b   1.000
_cell.length_c   1.000
_cell.angle_alpha   90.00
_cell.angle_beta   90.00
_cell.angle_gamma   90.00
#
_symmetry.space_group_name_H-M   'P 1'
#
loop_
_entity.id
_entity.type
_entity.pdbx_description
1 polymer ?
#
loop_
_entity_poly.entity_id
_entity_poly.type
_entity_poly.pdbx_seq_one_letter_code
_entity_poly.pdbx_strand_id
1 'polypeptide(L)'
;MSDIGFSELLLTVAIALIVIGPKRLPEAARFLGYWTGKLKRTLQTARSDMERELGIDDIKREVHNQLRLEELDAERKQVEETFRRNQSQPPKPIAPTPQDLATMDFIDDDPEPNAIVNADDAKSGRP
;
A
#
# COMPACT_ATOMS: atom_id res chain seq x y z
N MET A 1 27.54 0.42 13.77
CA MET A 1 26.83 -0.15 12.60
C MET A 1 27.89 -0.43 11.55
N SER A 2 27.92 -1.63 10.97
CA SER A 2 28.88 -1.93 9.90
C SER A 2 28.26 -1.44 8.60
N ASP A 3 28.69 -0.28 8.13
CA ASP A 3 28.34 0.22 6.80
C ASP A 3 29.12 -0.59 5.75
N ILE A 4 28.52 -1.71 5.32
CA ILE A 4 29.05 -2.55 4.24
C ILE A 4 29.04 -1.74 2.95
N GLY A 5 30.18 -1.11 2.68
CA GLY A 5 30.45 -0.40 1.43
C GLY A 5 31.08 -1.30 0.38
N PHE A 6 31.15 -0.81 -0.86
CA PHE A 6 31.82 -1.52 -1.96
C PHE A 6 33.28 -1.88 -1.63
N SER A 7 33.98 -1.01 -0.90
CA SER A 7 35.36 -1.24 -0.44
C SER A 7 35.49 -2.44 0.50
N GLU A 8 34.56 -2.61 1.44
CA GLU A 8 34.57 -3.71 2.40
C GLU A 8 34.27 -5.06 1.72
N LEU A 9 33.33 -5.07 0.76
CA LEU A 9 33.06 -6.24 -0.06
C LEU A 9 34.30 -6.66 -0.87
N LEU A 10 35.00 -5.70 -1.49
CA LEU A 10 36.20 -5.95 -2.27
C LEU A 10 37.34 -6.50 -1.41
N LEU A 11 37.54 -5.94 -0.21
CA LEU A 11 38.51 -6.47 0.77
C LEU A 11 38.18 -7.90 1.18
N THR A 12 36.90 -8.19 1.48
CA THR A 12 36.44 -9.53 1.86
C THR A 12 36.67 -10.55 0.75
N VAL A 13 36.33 -10.19 -0.50
CA VAL A 13 36.59 -11.04 -1.67
C VAL A 13 38.09 -11.26 -1.87
N ALA A 14 38.92 -10.24 -1.71
CA ALA A 14 40.37 -10.36 -1.81
C ALA A 14 40.93 -11.35 -0.76
N ILE A 15 40.50 -11.23 0.49
CA ILE A 15 40.91 -12.16 1.56
C ILE A 15 40.41 -13.58 1.28
N ALA A 16 39.16 -13.74 0.84
CA ALA A 16 38.61 -15.04 0.47
C ALA A 16 39.41 -15.69 -0.66
N LEU A 17 39.84 -14.93 -1.67
CA LEU A 17 40.70 -15.41 -2.75
C LEU A 17 42.08 -15.87 -2.26
N ILE A 18 42.64 -15.22 -1.23
CA ILE A 18 43.93 -15.63 -0.65
C ILE A 18 43.78 -16.94 0.15
N VAL A 19 42.75 -17.02 1.00
CA VAL A 19 42.55 -18.17 1.90
C VAL A 19 42.13 -19.43 1.14
N ILE A 20 41.12 -19.31 0.28
CA ILE A 20 40.60 -20.44 -0.50
C ILE A 20 41.42 -20.66 -1.79
N GLY A 21 42.01 -19.60 -2.33
CA GLY A 21 42.67 -19.61 -3.63
C GLY A 21 41.71 -19.24 -4.76
N PRO A 22 42.15 -18.44 -5.76
CA PRO A 22 41.29 -17.95 -6.84
C PRO A 22 40.75 -19.06 -7.76
N LYS A 23 41.42 -20.22 -7.79
CA LYS A 23 40.99 -21.38 -8.57
C LYS A 23 39.91 -22.20 -7.86
N ARG A 24 39.84 -22.15 -6.53
CA ARG A 24 38.93 -22.97 -5.71
C ARG A 24 37.66 -22.24 -5.28
N LEU A 25 37.66 -20.90 -5.23
CA LEU A 25 36.46 -20.09 -5.01
C LEU A 25 35.32 -20.39 -5.99
N PRO A 26 35.55 -20.43 -7.33
CA PRO A 26 34.47 -20.77 -8.27
C PRO A 26 33.95 -22.19 -8.08
N GLU A 27 34.80 -23.10 -7.62
CA GLU A 27 34.43 -24.47 -7.31
C GLU A 27 33.53 -24.54 -6.06
N ALA A 28 33.88 -23.83 -4.98
CA ALA A 28 33.06 -23.69 -3.79
C ALA A 28 31.69 -23.04 -4.07
N ALA A 29 31.66 -22.01 -4.92
CA ALA A 29 30.41 -21.39 -5.35
C ALA A 29 29.51 -22.36 -6.13
N ARG A 30 30.10 -23.21 -6.99
CA ARG A 30 29.37 -24.29 -7.69
C ARG A 30 28.84 -25.33 -6.71
N PHE A 31 29.62 -25.72 -5.70
CA PHE A 31 29.16 -26.63 -4.64
C PHE A 31 27.98 -26.05 -3.86
N LEU A 32 28.08 -24.82 -3.37
CA LEU A 32 26.99 -24.14 -2.67
C LEU A 32 25.76 -23.95 -3.56
N GLY A 33 25.96 -23.62 -4.84
CA GLY A 33 24.90 -23.50 -5.83
C GLY A 33 24.16 -24.82 -6.07
N TYR A 34 24.89 -25.93 -6.21
CA TYR A 34 24.31 -27.26 -6.35
C TYR A 34 23.49 -27.65 -5.10
N TRP A 35 24.04 -27.42 -3.91
CA TRP A 35 23.36 -27.74 -2.65
C TRP A 35 22.09 -26.90 -2.44
N THR A 36 22.18 -25.59 -2.68
CA THR A 36 21.02 -24.68 -2.60
C THR A 36 19.98 -25.04 -3.65
N GLY A 37 20.40 -25.39 -4.87
CA GLY A 37 19.50 -25.82 -5.94
C GLY A 37 18.77 -27.12 -5.59
N LYS A 38 19.49 -28.10 -5.02
CA LYS A 38 18.91 -29.36 -4.55
C LYS A 38 17.91 -29.12 -3.42
N LEU A 39 18.26 -28.29 -2.43
CA LEU A 39 17.35 -27.94 -1.33
C LEU A 39 16.10 -27.21 -1.84
N LYS A 40 16.27 -26.24 -2.74
CA LYS A 40 15.15 -25.53 -3.38
C LYS A 40 14.22 -26.49 -4.11
N ARG A 41 14.77 -27.46 -4.85
CA ARG A 41 13.99 -28.49 -5.55
C ARG A 41 13.17 -29.32 -4.56
N THR A 42 13.79 -29.77 -3.45
CA THR A 42 13.10 -30.52 -2.39
C THR A 42 11.98 -29.69 -1.75
N LEU A 43 12.19 -28.40 -1.48
CA LEU A 43 11.16 -27.51 -0.96
C LEU A 43 10.03 -27.26 -1.97
N GLN A 44 10.34 -27.19 -3.27
CA GLN A 44 9.33 -27.06 -4.32
C GLN A 44 8.48 -28.32 -4.45
N THR A 45 9.08 -29.51 -4.40
CA THR A 45 8.36 -30.78 -4.41
C THR A 45 7.50 -30.91 -3.16
N ALA A 46 8.06 -30.66 -1.97
CA ALA A 46 7.29 -30.68 -0.73
C ALA A 46 6.14 -29.67 -0.72
N ARG A 47 6.33 -28.45 -1.26
CA ARG A 47 5.24 -27.48 -1.45
C ARG A 47 4.19 -27.99 -2.43
N SER A 48 4.60 -28.57 -3.56
CA SER A 48 3.67 -29.10 -4.58
C SER A 48 2.86 -30.29 -4.06
N ASP A 49 3.46 -31.13 -3.21
CA ASP A 49 2.80 -32.28 -2.60
C ASP A 49 1.87 -31.81 -1.47
N MET A 50 2.31 -30.84 -0.67
CA MET A 50 1.44 -30.15 0.30
C MET A 50 0.27 -29.45 -0.40
N GLU A 51 0.46 -28.74 -1.51
CA GLU A 51 -0.63 -28.07 -2.23
C GLU A 51 -1.63 -29.06 -2.86
N ARG A 52 -1.22 -30.32 -3.08
CA ARG A 52 -2.07 -31.41 -3.57
C ARG A 52 -2.83 -32.15 -2.47
N GLU A 53 -2.37 -32.14 -1.22
CA GLU A 53 -2.98 -32.90 -0.10
C GLU A 53 -3.46 -32.04 1.09
N LEU A 54 -2.88 -30.85 1.28
CA LEU A 54 -3.12 -29.86 2.34
C LEU A 54 -3.04 -28.45 1.73
N GLY A 55 -4.14 -27.97 1.14
CA GLY A 55 -4.23 -26.69 0.41
C GLY A 55 -3.49 -25.53 1.09
N ILE A 56 -2.32 -25.19 0.54
CA ILE A 56 -1.47 -24.07 0.97
C ILE A 56 -2.19 -22.71 0.87
N ASP A 57 -3.33 -22.66 0.18
CA ASP A 57 -4.25 -21.51 0.18
C ASP A 57 -4.73 -21.14 1.59
N ASP A 58 -4.90 -22.09 2.51
CA ASP A 58 -5.32 -21.77 3.89
C ASP A 58 -4.20 -21.11 4.70
N ILE A 59 -2.95 -21.57 4.58
CA ILE A 59 -1.80 -20.95 5.27
C ILE A 59 -1.48 -19.58 4.65
N LYS A 60 -1.58 -19.44 3.32
CA LYS A 60 -1.45 -18.12 2.66
C LYS A 60 -2.54 -17.17 3.12
N ARG A 61 -3.78 -17.64 3.27
CA ARG A 61 -4.88 -16.84 3.82
C ARG A 61 -4.60 -16.42 5.24
N GLU A 62 -4.15 -17.34 6.09
CA GLU A 62 -3.90 -17.06 7.50
C GLU A 62 -2.78 -16.05 7.71
N VAL A 63 -1.65 -16.20 6.99
CA VAL A 63 -0.55 -15.22 7.02
C VAL A 63 -0.99 -13.87 6.45
N HIS A 64 -1.76 -13.86 5.35
CA HIS A 64 -2.26 -12.62 4.76
C HIS A 64 -3.30 -11.92 5.67
N ASN A 65 -4.11 -12.68 6.40
CA ASN A 65 -5.07 -12.13 7.35
C ASN A 65 -4.37 -11.55 8.59
N GLN A 66 -3.35 -12.23 9.11
CA GLN A 66 -2.55 -11.74 10.24
C GLN A 66 -1.86 -10.41 9.90
N LEU A 67 -1.26 -10.31 8.73
CA LEU A 67 -0.64 -9.07 8.25
C LEU A 67 -1.67 -7.92 8.11
N ARG A 68 -2.88 -8.20 7.62
CA ARG A 68 -3.95 -7.20 7.56
C ARG A 68 -4.47 -6.77 8.94
N LEU A 69 -4.56 -7.69 9.88
CA LEU A 69 -5.02 -7.37 11.24
C LEU A 69 -4.06 -6.39 11.93
N GLU A 70 -2.74 -6.58 11.78
CA GLU A 70 -1.73 -5.65 12.30
C GLU A 70 -1.81 -4.27 11.64
N GLU A 71 -2.04 -4.22 10.32
CA GLU A 71 -2.21 -2.97 9.58
C GLU A 71 -3.49 -2.23 10.01
N LEU A 72 -4.62 -2.96 10.15
CA LEU A 72 -5.89 -2.41 10.61
C LEU A 72 -5.82 -1.90 12.06
N ASP A 73 -5.10 -2.60 12.95
CA ASP A 73 -4.89 -2.15 14.33
C ASP A 73 -4.00 -0.90 14.39
N ALA A 74 -3.00 -0.79 13.51
CA ALA A 74 -2.17 0.40 13.38
C ALA A 74 -2.99 1.60 12.86
N GLU A 75 -3.83 1.38 11.85
CA GLU A 75 -4.74 2.40 11.31
C GLU A 75 -5.78 2.85 12.36
N ARG A 76 -6.41 1.91 13.08
CA ARG A 76 -7.38 2.20 14.15
C ARG A 76 -6.75 3.08 15.24
N LYS A 77 -5.53 2.78 15.65
CA LYS A 77 -4.79 3.59 16.64
C LYS A 77 -4.47 4.99 16.11
N GLN A 78 -4.06 5.13 14.86
CA GLN A 78 -3.81 6.43 14.25
C GLN A 78 -5.08 7.27 14.11
N VAL A 79 -6.21 6.66 13.76
CA VAL A 79 -7.51 7.34 13.69
C VAL A 79 -7.97 7.79 15.08
N GLU A 80 -7.84 6.93 16.10
CA GLU A 80 -8.16 7.28 17.49
C GLU A 80 -7.26 8.42 18.01
N GLU A 81 -5.96 8.38 17.72
CA GLU A 81 -5.03 9.47 18.07
C GLU A 81 -5.36 10.77 17.35
N THR A 82 -5.74 10.69 16.07
CA THR A 82 -6.13 11.87 15.27
C THR A 82 -7.45 12.45 15.77
N PHE A 83 -8.40 11.59 16.14
CA PHE A 83 -9.68 11.99 16.72
C PHE A 83 -9.48 12.64 18.10
N ARG A 84 -8.68 12.03 18.99
CA ARG A 84 -8.30 12.61 20.28
C ARG A 84 -7.55 13.92 20.13
N ARG A 85 -6.62 14.03 19.17
CA ARG A 85 -5.88 15.26 18.88
C ARG A 85 -6.80 16.38 18.40
N ASN A 86 -7.75 16.07 17.53
CA ASN A 86 -8.78 17.02 17.07
C ASN A 86 -9.76 17.41 18.18
N GLN A 87 -10.14 16.47 19.07
CA GLN A 87 -10.97 16.80 20.23
C GLN A 87 -10.23 17.66 21.27
N SER A 88 -8.90 17.55 21.34
CA SER A 88 -8.06 18.27 22.30
C SER A 88 -7.56 19.63 21.80
N GLN A 89 -7.78 19.98 20.53
CA GLN A 89 -7.49 21.31 20.00
C GLN A 89 -8.80 22.10 19.88
N PRO A 90 -8.97 23.23 20.58
CA PRO A 90 -10.10 24.11 20.33
C PRO A 90 -10.02 24.63 18.88
N PRO A 91 -11.16 24.74 18.16
CA PRO A 91 -11.16 25.33 16.84
C PRO A 91 -10.58 26.74 16.93
N LYS A 92 -9.51 27.01 16.18
CA LYS A 92 -9.03 28.39 16.01
C LYS A 92 -10.15 29.19 15.36
N PRO A 93 -10.62 30.29 15.98
CA PRO A 93 -11.67 31.10 15.39
C PRO A 93 -11.22 31.61 14.03
N ILE A 94 -12.00 31.32 13.00
CA ILE A 94 -11.95 32.06 11.74
C ILE A 94 -12.54 33.42 12.10
N ALA A 95 -11.69 34.40 12.43
CA ALA A 95 -12.15 35.77 12.57
C ALA A 95 -12.52 36.27 11.16
N PRO A 96 -13.80 36.60 10.89
CA PRO A 96 -14.14 37.22 9.61
C PRO A 96 -13.46 38.59 9.54
N THR A 97 -12.60 38.77 8.56
CA THR A 97 -12.08 40.09 8.19
C THR A 97 -13.27 40.97 7.79
N PRO A 98 -13.49 42.16 8.40
CA PRO A 98 -14.69 42.99 8.21
C PRO A 98 -14.98 43.56 6.81
N GLN A 99 -14.41 43.02 5.72
CA GLN A 99 -14.42 43.68 4.41
C GLN A 99 -15.55 43.26 3.46
N ASP A 100 -16.35 42.23 3.78
CA ASP A 100 -17.42 41.73 2.88
C ASP A 100 -18.81 42.36 3.13
N LEU A 101 -18.93 43.39 3.98
CA LEU A 101 -20.23 44.00 4.32
C LEU A 101 -20.59 45.26 3.50
N ALA A 102 -19.85 45.59 2.43
CA ALA A 102 -20.04 46.84 1.69
C ALA A 102 -20.49 46.67 0.22
N THR A 103 -21.22 45.61 -0.11
CA THR A 103 -21.96 45.54 -1.39
C THR A 103 -23.28 44.79 -1.20
N MET A 104 -24.15 45.36 -0.36
CA MET A 104 -25.60 45.20 -0.54
C MET A 104 -26.08 46.46 -1.25
N ASP A 105 -26.07 46.42 -2.59
CA ASP A 105 -26.74 47.42 -3.42
C ASP A 105 -27.88 46.70 -4.17
N PHE A 106 -29.08 47.13 -3.79
CA PHE A 106 -30.41 46.98 -4.37
C PHE A 106 -30.56 46.20 -5.69
N ILE A 107 -31.36 45.14 -5.66
CA ILE A 107 -32.16 44.68 -6.81
C ILE A 107 -33.59 44.45 -6.29
N ASP A 108 -34.42 45.48 -6.42
CA ASP A 108 -35.86 45.36 -6.62
C ASP A 108 -36.09 44.83 -8.05
N ASP A 109 -36.79 43.71 -8.22
CA ASP A 109 -37.81 43.57 -9.28
C ASP A 109 -38.73 42.36 -9.05
N ASP A 110 -40.01 42.60 -9.29
CA ASP A 110 -41.27 41.85 -9.11
C ASP A 110 -41.29 40.36 -9.57
N PRO A 111 -42.10 39.45 -8.96
CA PRO A 111 -42.31 38.11 -9.48
C PRO A 111 -43.53 38.05 -10.42
N GLU A 112 -43.34 37.57 -11.65
CA GLU A 112 -44.45 37.17 -12.54
C GLU A 112 -44.44 35.67 -12.91
N PRO A 113 -45.63 35.06 -13.10
CA PRO A 113 -45.84 33.62 -12.94
C PRO A 113 -46.30 32.93 -14.23
N ASN A 114 -45.69 31.80 -14.62
CA ASN A 114 -46.25 30.82 -15.58
C ASN A 114 -45.28 29.63 -15.71
N ALA A 115 -45.63 28.45 -16.20
CA ALA A 115 -46.89 27.76 -16.35
C ALA A 115 -46.54 26.26 -16.27
N ILE A 116 -47.38 25.52 -15.57
CA ILE A 116 -47.55 24.08 -15.69
C ILE A 116 -47.69 23.65 -17.16
N VAL A 117 -46.83 22.76 -17.66
CA VAL A 117 -47.17 21.86 -18.77
C VAL A 117 -46.78 20.44 -18.37
N ASN A 118 -47.81 19.63 -18.24
CA ASN A 118 -47.78 18.23 -17.88
C ASN A 118 -47.26 17.35 -19.03
N ALA A 119 -46.95 16.13 -18.60
CA ALA A 119 -46.76 14.88 -19.31
C ALA A 119 -47.55 14.68 -20.61
N ASP A 120 -47.07 13.66 -21.33
CA ASP A 120 -47.69 12.97 -22.45
C ASP A 120 -47.32 13.52 -23.83
N ASP A 121 -46.27 12.93 -24.41
CA ASP A 121 -46.37 12.45 -25.79
C ASP A 121 -45.45 11.24 -25.99
N ALA A 122 -46.00 10.10 -25.58
CA ALA A 122 -45.71 8.82 -26.19
C ALA A 122 -46.20 8.85 -27.64
N LYS A 123 -45.29 8.70 -28.62
CA LYS A 123 -45.46 7.96 -29.88
C LYS A 123 -44.33 8.32 -30.85
N SER A 124 -43.54 7.33 -31.26
CA SER A 124 -43.74 6.59 -32.51
C SER A 124 -43.06 7.26 -33.69
N GLY A 125 -42.01 6.63 -34.23
CA GLY A 125 -41.47 7.03 -35.53
C GLY A 125 -40.09 6.48 -35.87
N ARG A 126 -40.00 5.16 -36.07
CA ARG A 126 -39.07 4.52 -37.03
C ARG A 126 -39.34 5.07 -38.46
N PRO A 127 -38.47 4.94 -39.48
CA PRO A 127 -37.72 3.72 -39.87
C PRO A 127 -36.24 3.69 -39.47
#